data_AF-A0A812T6N8-F1
#
_entry.id   AF-A0A812T6N8-F1
#
_cell.length_a   1.000
_cell.length_b   1.000
_cell.length_c   1.000
_cell.angle_alpha   90.00
_cell.angle_beta   90.00
_cell.angle_gamma   90.00
#
_symmetry.space_group_name_H-M   'P 1'
#
loop_
_entity.id
_entity.type
_entity.pdbx_description
1 polymer ?
#
loop_
_entity_poly.entity_id
_entity_poly.type
_entity_poly.pdbx_seq_one_letter_code
_entity_poly.pdbx_strand_id
1 'polypeptide(L)'
;MNPLLVEGGGRTVYFTMSLWDPYDVYLAKATFDIDFETRWDAALSSAAFDANWSHGLPTDEHRTLVDNGGTVRVSAATVMREMVIGSDVSLGGAVQVSPSGSLTTGGGGVVLSRTSTSEAELVVAGGRLEIQADANGAGDMIVGERGPATFTLTAGETRLAGNLTSAVFGSRATIEHSGGTLEAKELLLGGEGQSDYALSSGGVLTARGLMVLVALSTASAVPSRIGLVIGERGSAQYTISDGTLDVPGVVWIAGQGGSQGELAIEGGAVRVGGDLVVGQQGQGVLTQSDGTLQVDGRLRVGNGRLEVTGGDLTVGSYQQDTGSTLE
;
A
#
# COMPACT_ATOMS: atom_id res chain seq x y z
N MET A 1 29.54 40.98 -15.95
CA MET A 1 30.02 39.70 -16.53
C MET A 1 28.91 39.14 -17.39
N ASN A 2 29.13 39.02 -18.69
CA ASN A 2 28.23 38.26 -19.57
C ASN A 2 28.84 36.87 -19.75
N PRO A 3 28.09 35.78 -19.52
CA PRO A 3 28.59 34.44 -19.79
C PRO A 3 28.90 34.31 -21.27
N LEU A 4 30.07 33.75 -21.59
CA LEU A 4 30.52 33.52 -22.96
C LEU A 4 29.78 32.31 -23.57
N LEU A 5 29.53 31.30 -22.74
CA LEU A 5 28.85 30.07 -23.11
C LEU A 5 28.18 29.44 -21.88
N VAL A 6 26.99 28.90 -22.08
CA VAL A 6 26.24 28.15 -21.08
C VAL A 6 25.94 26.77 -21.66
N GLU A 7 26.32 25.72 -20.93
CA GLU A 7 26.13 24.32 -21.32
C GLU A 7 25.31 23.55 -20.27
N GLY A 8 24.69 22.44 -20.67
CA GLY A 8 23.99 21.55 -19.74
C GLY A 8 22.82 22.22 -19.00
N GLY A 9 22.04 23.04 -19.70
CA GLY A 9 20.84 23.69 -19.13
C GLY A 9 21.13 24.74 -18.05
N GLY A 10 22.34 25.30 -17.99
CA GLY A 10 22.74 26.27 -16.96
C GLY A 10 23.70 25.74 -15.90
N ARG A 11 23.97 24.43 -15.90
CA ARG A 11 24.88 23.79 -14.92
C ARG A 11 26.34 24.17 -15.09
N THR A 12 26.76 24.49 -16.31
CA THR A 12 28.13 24.91 -16.57
C THR A 12 28.13 26.26 -17.27
N VAL A 13 28.86 27.21 -16.68
CA VAL A 13 29.01 28.55 -17.23
C VAL A 13 30.49 28.85 -17.44
N TYR A 14 30.80 29.32 -18.66
CA TYR A 14 32.12 29.82 -19.01
C TYR A 14 32.08 31.34 -19.04
N PHE A 15 33.00 31.97 -18.33
CA PHE A 15 33.11 33.42 -18.28
C PHE A 15 34.57 33.84 -18.22
N THR A 16 34.82 35.05 -18.70
CA THR A 16 36.14 35.66 -18.56
C THR A 16 36.20 36.47 -17.28
N MET A 17 37.32 36.36 -16.57
CA MET A 17 37.61 37.20 -15.40
C MET A 17 39.03 37.74 -15.46
N SER A 18 39.23 38.93 -14.92
CA SER A 18 40.54 39.50 -14.62
C SER A 18 40.67 39.55 -13.09
N LEU A 19 41.74 38.99 -12.55
CA LEU A 19 41.93 38.83 -11.11
C LEU A 19 42.81 39.93 -10.50
N TRP A 20 43.73 40.53 -11.27
CA TRP A 20 44.76 41.44 -10.73
C TRP A 20 45.22 42.55 -11.70
N ASP A 21 45.35 42.24 -13.00
CA ASP A 21 45.72 43.21 -14.05
C ASP A 21 44.64 43.24 -15.14
N PRO A 22 44.14 44.41 -15.58
CA PRO A 22 43.15 44.52 -16.67
C PRO A 22 43.55 43.84 -17.98
N TYR A 23 44.83 43.51 -18.19
CA TYR A 23 45.30 42.78 -19.36
C TYR A 23 45.34 41.25 -19.21
N ASP A 24 45.18 40.73 -17.98
CA ASP A 24 45.12 39.30 -17.72
C ASP A 24 43.67 38.81 -17.80
N VAL A 25 43.34 38.11 -18.89
CA VAL A 25 42.01 37.53 -19.09
C VAL A 25 42.07 36.02 -18.94
N TYR A 26 41.45 35.50 -17.89
CA TYR A 26 41.33 34.07 -17.63
C TYR A 26 39.98 33.57 -18.12
N LEU A 27 39.97 32.43 -18.81
CA LEU A 27 38.75 31.67 -19.06
C LEU A 27 38.46 30.79 -17.84
N ALA A 28 37.36 31.07 -17.16
CA ALA A 28 36.92 30.30 -16.00
C ALA A 28 35.73 29.43 -16.38
N LYS A 29 35.73 28.20 -15.84
CA LYS A 29 34.61 27.28 -15.87
C LYS A 29 34.06 27.17 -14.45
N ALA A 30 32.80 27.58 -14.26
CA ALA A 30 32.06 27.23 -13.06
C ALA A 30 31.11 26.09 -13.40
N THR A 31 31.19 25.00 -12.63
CA THR A 31 30.19 23.95 -12.63
C THR A 31 29.41 24.07 -11.34
N PHE A 32 28.12 24.33 -11.47
CA PHE A 32 27.22 24.42 -10.33
C PHE A 32 26.62 23.05 -10.07
N ASP A 33 26.88 22.53 -8.89
CA ASP A 33 26.15 21.39 -8.35
C ASP A 33 24.84 21.92 -7.77
N ILE A 34 23.84 22.06 -8.65
CA ILE A 34 22.50 22.52 -8.29
C ILE A 34 21.63 21.28 -8.21
N ASP A 35 21.21 20.95 -6.99
CA ASP A 35 20.09 20.07 -6.74
C ASP A 35 18.83 20.78 -7.24
N PHE A 36 18.42 20.47 -8.48
CA PHE A 36 17.16 20.94 -9.00
C PHE A 36 16.02 20.17 -8.33
N GLU A 37 15.59 20.63 -7.16
CA GLU A 37 14.24 20.31 -6.68
C GLU A 37 13.27 20.91 -7.69
N THR A 38 12.81 20.06 -8.62
CA THR A 38 11.90 20.52 -9.66
C THR A 38 10.51 20.47 -9.06
N ARG A 39 9.98 21.63 -8.66
CA ARG A 39 8.58 21.73 -8.21
C ARG A 39 7.66 21.50 -9.39
N TRP A 40 6.87 20.45 -9.33
CA TRP A 40 5.90 20.12 -10.36
C TRP A 40 4.54 20.55 -9.83
N ASP A 41 4.14 21.76 -10.21
CA ASP A 41 2.87 22.32 -9.78
C ASP A 41 1.75 21.78 -10.70
N ALA A 42 0.92 20.89 -10.17
CA ALA A 42 -0.32 20.53 -10.84
C ALA A 42 -1.21 21.77 -10.81
N ALA A 43 -1.79 22.21 -11.93
CA ALA A 43 -2.67 23.39 -11.92
C ALA A 43 -3.79 23.22 -10.87
N LEU A 44 -4.13 24.30 -10.15
CA LEU A 44 -5.13 24.45 -9.07
C LEU A 44 -6.58 23.98 -9.38
N SER A 45 -6.81 23.29 -10.50
CA SER A 45 -8.10 22.73 -10.88
C SER A 45 -8.06 21.20 -10.91
N SER A 46 -8.33 20.58 -9.76
CA SER A 46 -8.99 19.27 -9.51
C SER A 46 -8.75 18.02 -10.38
N ALA A 47 -7.87 18.01 -11.38
CA ALA A 47 -7.52 16.82 -12.15
C ALA A 47 -6.22 17.03 -12.94
N ALA A 48 -5.09 16.59 -12.41
CA ALA A 48 -3.92 16.37 -13.25
C ALA A 48 -4.15 15.10 -14.06
N PHE A 49 -4.48 15.23 -15.34
CA PHE A 49 -4.53 14.14 -16.32
C PHE A 49 -3.17 13.96 -16.99
N ASP A 50 -2.97 12.78 -17.59
CA ASP A 50 -1.95 12.54 -18.62
C ASP A 50 -1.72 13.78 -19.48
N ALA A 51 -0.45 14.19 -19.59
CA ALA A 51 0.06 15.29 -20.40
C ALA A 51 0.03 16.73 -19.84
N ASN A 52 -0.44 16.98 -18.60
CA ASN A 52 -0.44 18.35 -18.01
C ASN A 52 0.55 18.56 -16.86
N TRP A 53 1.64 17.81 -16.84
CA TRP A 53 2.78 18.17 -16.01
C TRP A 53 3.53 19.33 -16.68
N SER A 54 3.89 20.37 -15.92
CA SER A 54 4.61 21.53 -16.45
C SER A 54 5.95 21.17 -17.14
N HIS A 55 6.46 19.94 -16.91
CA HIS A 55 7.76 19.47 -17.40
C HIS A 55 7.77 18.07 -18.05
N GLY A 56 6.63 17.53 -18.52
CA GLY A 56 6.56 16.19 -19.16
C GLY A 56 6.26 15.06 -18.15
N LEU A 57 6.52 13.78 -18.45
CA LEU A 57 6.32 12.71 -17.45
C LEU A 57 7.55 12.61 -16.51
N PRO A 58 7.38 12.42 -15.19
CA PRO A 58 8.50 12.22 -14.29
C PRO A 58 9.31 10.97 -14.69
N THR A 59 10.60 10.99 -14.41
CA THR A 59 11.50 9.84 -14.60
C THR A 59 12.27 9.59 -13.29
N ASP A 60 13.06 8.52 -13.24
CA ASP A 60 13.95 8.15 -12.13
C ASP A 60 15.11 9.14 -11.90
N GLU A 61 15.29 10.14 -12.76
CA GLU A 61 16.24 11.22 -12.53
C GLU A 61 15.64 12.39 -11.71
N HIS A 62 14.31 12.43 -11.56
CA HIS A 62 13.58 13.58 -11.02
C HIS A 62 13.17 13.43 -9.54
N ARG A 63 13.30 14.53 -8.78
CA ARG A 63 12.63 14.76 -7.49
C ARG A 63 11.42 15.65 -7.74
N THR A 64 10.22 15.13 -7.46
CA THR A 64 8.95 15.75 -7.83
C THR A 64 8.19 16.13 -6.56
N LEU A 65 8.04 17.43 -6.30
CA LEU A 65 7.15 17.94 -5.25
C LEU A 65 5.83 18.37 -5.87
N VAL A 66 4.71 17.83 -5.37
CA VAL A 66 3.35 18.24 -5.73
C VAL A 66 2.66 18.80 -4.50
N ASP A 67 2.54 20.12 -4.43
CA ASP A 67 2.01 20.87 -3.28
C ASP A 67 0.78 21.70 -3.68
N ASN A 68 -0.23 21.02 -4.25
CA ASN A 68 -1.41 21.70 -4.81
C ASN A 68 -2.70 21.52 -3.97
N GLY A 69 -2.63 20.92 -2.77
CA GLY A 69 -3.81 20.70 -1.93
C GLY A 69 -4.97 19.94 -2.60
N GLY A 70 -4.72 19.29 -3.75
CA GLY A 70 -5.69 18.59 -4.60
C GLY A 70 -5.25 17.15 -4.90
N THR A 71 -6.12 16.36 -5.52
CA THR A 71 -5.81 14.94 -5.81
C THR A 71 -4.90 14.77 -7.02
N VAL A 72 -3.75 14.12 -6.84
CA VAL A 72 -2.86 13.73 -7.95
C VAL A 72 -3.41 12.48 -8.62
N ARG A 73 -3.63 12.53 -9.94
CA ARG A 73 -3.96 11.36 -10.76
C ARG A 73 -2.82 11.03 -11.70
N VAL A 74 -2.42 9.76 -11.72
CA VAL A 74 -1.44 9.22 -12.67
C VAL A 74 -2.16 8.15 -13.47
N SER A 75 -2.29 8.34 -14.78
CA SER A 75 -2.97 7.41 -15.69
C SER A 75 -2.04 6.75 -16.72
N ALA A 76 -0.79 7.20 -16.85
CA ALA A 76 0.28 6.57 -17.63
C ALA A 76 1.42 6.03 -16.75
N ALA A 77 2.02 4.91 -17.18
CA ALA A 77 3.16 4.26 -16.52
C ALA A 77 4.30 5.25 -16.27
N THR A 78 4.64 5.48 -15.00
CA THR A 78 5.68 6.43 -14.59
C THR A 78 6.62 5.77 -13.58
N VAL A 79 7.93 5.95 -13.75
CA VAL A 79 8.98 5.50 -12.82
C VAL A 79 9.53 6.74 -12.10
N MET A 80 9.60 6.70 -10.76
CA MET A 80 9.97 7.87 -9.96
C MET A 80 11.06 7.56 -8.94
N ARG A 81 11.97 8.52 -8.73
CA ARG A 81 13.02 8.46 -7.70
C ARG A 81 12.63 9.17 -6.39
N GLU A 82 11.94 10.30 -6.44
CA GLU A 82 11.34 10.87 -5.24
C GLU A 82 10.10 11.65 -5.63
N MET A 83 8.95 11.32 -5.05
CA MET A 83 7.71 12.06 -5.20
C MET A 83 7.11 12.35 -3.83
N VAL A 84 6.94 13.64 -3.51
CA VAL A 84 6.27 14.10 -2.28
C VAL A 84 4.99 14.80 -2.69
N ILE A 85 3.85 14.32 -2.19
CA ILE A 85 2.52 14.86 -2.50
C ILE A 85 1.90 15.36 -1.21
N GLY A 86 1.59 16.64 -1.08
CA GLY A 86 1.04 17.23 0.16
C GLY A 86 -0.46 16.95 0.43
N SER A 87 -1.07 15.96 -0.21
CA SER A 87 -2.52 15.69 -0.18
C SER A 87 -2.87 14.25 -0.65
N ASP A 88 -4.17 13.94 -0.82
CA ASP A 88 -4.66 12.66 -1.34
C ASP A 88 -4.10 12.30 -2.74
N VAL A 89 -3.87 11.00 -2.98
CA VAL A 89 -3.48 10.45 -4.28
C VAL A 89 -4.59 9.53 -4.80
N SER A 90 -4.99 9.72 -6.05
CA SER A 90 -5.96 8.83 -6.72
C SER A 90 -5.33 8.27 -7.99
N LEU A 91 -5.02 7.00 -8.01
CA LEU A 91 -4.44 6.35 -9.18
C LEU A 91 -5.55 5.80 -10.08
N GLY A 92 -5.46 6.12 -11.38
CA GLY A 92 -6.36 5.64 -12.43
C GLY A 92 -5.62 4.91 -13.56
N GLY A 93 -4.33 4.62 -13.37
CA GLY A 93 -3.43 3.87 -14.23
C GLY A 93 -2.24 3.32 -13.43
N ALA A 94 -1.16 2.93 -14.11
CA ALA A 94 -0.01 2.27 -13.48
C ALA A 94 1.05 3.25 -12.94
N VAL A 95 1.50 3.04 -11.69
CA VAL A 95 2.60 3.79 -11.06
C VAL A 95 3.63 2.82 -10.50
N GLN A 96 4.92 3.08 -10.75
CA GLN A 96 6.01 2.27 -10.20
C GLN A 96 6.98 3.11 -9.37
N VAL A 97 7.18 2.71 -8.11
CA VAL A 97 8.24 3.22 -7.24
C VAL A 97 9.52 2.44 -7.53
N SER A 98 10.55 3.14 -7.98
CA SER A 98 11.84 2.55 -8.34
C SER A 98 12.58 1.97 -7.11
N PRO A 99 13.60 1.10 -7.29
CA PRO A 99 14.32 0.46 -6.18
C PRO A 99 15.04 1.43 -5.23
N SER A 100 15.45 2.61 -5.70
CA SER A 100 16.00 3.70 -4.89
C SER A 100 15.00 4.84 -4.69
N GLY A 101 13.74 4.59 -5.03
CA GLY A 101 12.69 5.58 -5.12
C GLY A 101 11.98 5.80 -3.80
N SER A 102 11.39 6.97 -3.60
CA SER A 102 10.38 7.15 -2.55
C SER A 102 9.12 7.86 -3.05
N LEU A 103 7.95 7.37 -2.63
CA LEU A 103 6.67 8.06 -2.77
C LEU A 103 6.13 8.36 -1.37
N THR A 104 5.98 9.63 -1.03
CA THR A 104 5.45 10.07 0.27
C THR A 104 4.23 10.94 0.07
N THR A 105 3.13 10.62 0.76
CA THR A 105 1.95 11.50 0.84
C THR A 105 1.92 12.20 2.20
N GLY A 106 1.87 13.53 2.18
CA GLY A 106 1.76 14.41 3.33
C GLY A 106 0.29 14.75 3.58
N GLY A 107 -0.43 13.88 4.30
CA GLY A 107 -1.75 14.21 4.84
C GLY A 107 -2.95 13.86 3.97
N GLY A 108 -2.97 12.65 3.42
CA GLY A 108 -4.10 12.09 2.68
C GLY A 108 -3.89 10.61 2.35
N GLY A 109 -4.95 9.94 1.93
CA GLY A 109 -4.91 8.52 1.55
C GLY A 109 -4.50 8.28 0.09
N VAL A 110 -4.10 7.06 -0.23
CA VAL A 110 -3.86 6.59 -1.61
C VAL A 110 -5.02 5.71 -2.04
N VAL A 111 -5.73 6.07 -3.11
CA VAL A 111 -6.86 5.28 -3.62
C VAL A 111 -6.60 4.84 -5.05
N LEU A 112 -6.65 3.54 -5.29
CA LEU A 112 -6.52 2.93 -6.60
C LEU A 112 -7.91 2.63 -7.15
N SER A 113 -8.17 3.09 -8.37
CA SER A 113 -9.41 2.87 -9.11
C SER A 113 -10.66 3.45 -8.43
N ARG A 114 -10.71 4.79 -8.35
CA ARG A 114 -11.86 5.56 -7.86
C ARG A 114 -13.09 5.52 -8.77
N THR A 115 -13.00 5.00 -9.99
CA THR A 115 -14.13 4.85 -10.92
C THR A 115 -14.27 3.42 -11.41
N SER A 116 -15.48 2.99 -11.72
CA SER A 116 -15.77 1.61 -12.15
C SER A 116 -15.18 1.23 -13.51
N THR A 117 -14.65 2.19 -14.26
CA THR A 117 -14.10 1.99 -15.61
C THR A 117 -12.57 2.08 -15.66
N SER A 118 -11.91 2.46 -14.57
CA SER A 118 -10.45 2.56 -14.51
C SER A 118 -9.84 1.27 -13.96
N GLU A 119 -8.73 0.83 -14.56
CA GLU A 119 -7.84 -0.16 -13.95
C GLU A 119 -6.62 0.60 -13.40
N ALA A 120 -6.23 0.32 -12.17
CA ALA A 120 -5.13 1.02 -11.51
C ALA A 120 -4.10 0.03 -10.98
N GLU A 121 -2.82 0.35 -11.14
CA GLU A 121 -1.73 -0.50 -10.68
C GLU A 121 -0.72 0.34 -9.90
N LEU A 122 -0.26 -0.16 -8.75
CA LEU A 122 0.83 0.43 -8.00
C LEU A 122 1.88 -0.65 -7.70
N VAL A 123 3.12 -0.42 -8.11
CA VAL A 123 4.23 -1.35 -7.90
C VAL A 123 5.32 -0.69 -7.05
N VAL A 124 5.75 -1.35 -5.98
CA VAL A 124 6.90 -0.97 -5.14
C VAL A 124 7.96 -2.06 -5.26
N ALA A 125 9.06 -1.73 -5.94
CA ALA A 125 10.10 -2.69 -6.33
C ALA A 125 11.46 -2.41 -5.67
N GLY A 126 11.47 -2.06 -4.38
CA GLY A 126 12.69 -1.83 -3.59
C GLY A 126 12.76 -0.50 -2.86
N GLY A 127 11.98 0.50 -3.31
CA GLY A 127 11.92 1.83 -2.71
C GLY A 127 11.04 1.93 -1.45
N ARG A 128 10.76 3.16 -1.02
CA ARG A 128 9.87 3.45 0.12
C ARG A 128 8.55 4.05 -0.35
N LEU A 129 7.43 3.44 0.02
CA LEU A 129 6.11 4.05 -0.03
C LEU A 129 5.70 4.45 1.39
N GLU A 130 5.36 5.71 1.61
CA GLU A 130 4.91 6.21 2.90
C GLU A 130 3.65 7.05 2.77
N ILE A 131 2.57 6.61 3.42
CA ILE A 131 1.34 7.37 3.53
C ILE A 131 1.27 7.94 4.95
N GLN A 132 1.48 9.25 5.08
CA GLN A 132 1.40 9.91 6.38
C GLN A 132 -0.05 10.22 6.74
N ALA A 133 -0.34 10.25 8.04
CA ALA A 133 -1.64 10.65 8.53
C ALA A 133 -1.91 12.14 8.20
N ASP A 134 -3.13 12.43 7.78
CA ASP A 134 -3.67 13.78 7.71
C ASP A 134 -3.90 14.38 9.09
N ALA A 135 -4.36 15.63 9.12
CA ALA A 135 -4.70 16.33 10.36
C ALA A 135 -5.81 15.63 11.19
N ASN A 136 -6.56 14.71 10.57
CA ASN A 136 -7.62 13.92 11.20
C ASN A 136 -7.15 12.49 11.58
N GLY A 137 -5.89 12.14 11.33
CA GLY A 137 -5.34 10.82 11.59
C GLY A 137 -5.57 9.79 10.47
N ALA A 138 -6.10 10.19 9.31
CA ALA A 138 -6.36 9.32 8.17
C ALA A 138 -5.14 9.25 7.25
N GLY A 139 -4.67 8.03 6.97
CA GLY A 139 -3.50 7.75 6.12
C GLY A 139 -3.68 6.41 5.43
N ASP A 140 -4.89 6.21 4.89
CA ASP A 140 -5.35 4.92 4.38
C ASP A 140 -4.89 4.68 2.95
N MET A 141 -4.71 3.41 2.61
CA MET A 141 -4.58 2.94 1.25
C MET A 141 -5.83 2.13 0.88
N ILE A 142 -6.45 2.44 -0.26
CA ILE A 142 -7.59 1.71 -0.79
C ILE A 142 -7.21 1.11 -2.15
N VAL A 143 -7.24 -0.22 -2.28
CA VAL A 143 -6.98 -0.94 -3.52
C VAL A 143 -8.30 -1.41 -4.12
N GLY A 144 -8.68 -0.80 -5.25
CA GLY A 144 -9.92 -1.15 -5.94
C GLY A 144 -11.12 -0.59 -5.18
N GLU A 145 -11.31 0.73 -5.22
CA GLU A 145 -12.48 1.35 -4.59
C GLU A 145 -13.77 1.03 -5.37
N ARG A 146 -13.77 1.27 -6.69
CA ARG A 146 -14.93 1.07 -7.57
C ARG A 146 -14.65 0.26 -8.83
N GLY A 147 -13.41 0.25 -9.32
CA GLY A 147 -12.98 -0.58 -10.44
C GLY A 147 -11.86 -1.55 -10.04
N PRO A 148 -11.34 -2.35 -10.98
CA PRO A 148 -10.24 -3.27 -10.72
C PRO A 148 -8.96 -2.52 -10.34
N ALA A 149 -8.19 -3.06 -9.39
CA ALA A 149 -6.88 -2.53 -9.06
C ALA A 149 -5.90 -3.60 -8.56
N THR A 150 -4.62 -3.36 -8.82
CA THR A 150 -3.51 -4.22 -8.40
C THR A 150 -2.49 -3.42 -7.58
N PHE A 151 -2.03 -3.98 -6.46
CA PHE A 151 -0.88 -3.48 -5.71
C PHE A 151 0.18 -4.56 -5.60
N THR A 152 1.39 -4.28 -6.04
CA THR A 152 2.51 -5.22 -6.01
C THR A 152 3.66 -4.66 -5.17
N LEU A 153 4.10 -5.41 -4.17
CA LEU A 153 5.26 -5.11 -3.33
C LEU A 153 6.26 -6.28 -3.44
N THR A 154 7.36 -6.05 -4.17
CA THR A 154 8.38 -7.10 -4.40
C THR A 154 9.64 -6.90 -3.56
N ALA A 155 9.89 -5.67 -3.11
CA ALA A 155 10.98 -5.31 -2.22
C ALA A 155 10.75 -3.90 -1.64
N GLY A 156 11.53 -3.52 -0.63
CA GLY A 156 11.49 -2.16 -0.04
C GLY A 156 10.56 -2.05 1.16
N GLU A 157 10.12 -0.83 1.46
CA GLU A 157 9.31 -0.56 2.65
C GLU A 157 8.02 0.19 2.26
N THR A 158 6.87 -0.33 2.65
CA THR A 158 5.59 0.38 2.59
C THR A 158 5.09 0.64 4.01
N ARG A 159 4.91 1.91 4.39
CA ARG A 159 4.35 2.32 5.68
C ARG A 159 3.09 3.13 5.50
N LEU A 160 1.99 2.64 6.05
CA LEU A 160 0.71 3.32 6.05
C LEU A 160 0.41 3.77 7.48
N ALA A 161 0.18 5.07 7.67
CA ALA A 161 -0.27 5.58 8.96
C ALA A 161 -1.69 5.08 9.30
N GLY A 162 -2.49 4.77 8.27
CA GLY A 162 -3.84 4.24 8.38
C GLY A 162 -3.97 2.79 7.89
N ASN A 163 -5.15 2.46 7.38
CA ASN A 163 -5.56 1.11 7.00
C ASN A 163 -5.21 0.79 5.54
N LEU A 164 -4.94 -0.47 5.22
CA LEU A 164 -5.02 -0.98 3.85
C LEU A 164 -6.38 -1.68 3.68
N THR A 165 -7.23 -1.11 2.82
CA THR A 165 -8.55 -1.69 2.49
C THR A 165 -8.58 -2.09 1.03
N SER A 166 -9.21 -3.21 0.71
CA SER A 166 -9.34 -3.68 -0.67
C SER A 166 -10.77 -4.05 -1.03
N ALA A 167 -11.10 -3.89 -2.31
CA ALA A 167 -12.36 -4.29 -2.92
C ALA A 167 -13.59 -3.76 -2.18
N VAL A 168 -13.77 -2.43 -2.19
CA VAL A 168 -14.79 -1.74 -1.39
C VAL A 168 -16.18 -1.86 -2.01
N PHE A 169 -16.49 -1.19 -3.11
CA PHE A 169 -17.86 -1.11 -3.65
C PHE A 169 -18.15 -2.19 -4.70
N GLY A 170 -17.96 -3.47 -4.35
CA GLY A 170 -18.18 -4.60 -5.28
C GLY A 170 -17.11 -4.74 -6.37
N SER A 171 -16.00 -4.02 -6.23
CA SER A 171 -14.83 -4.05 -7.11
C SER A 171 -13.99 -5.32 -6.92
N ARG A 172 -12.93 -5.46 -7.75
CA ARG A 172 -11.92 -6.50 -7.60
C ARG A 172 -10.57 -5.88 -7.24
N ALA A 173 -9.85 -6.49 -6.31
CA ALA A 173 -8.52 -6.06 -5.90
C ALA A 173 -7.55 -7.24 -5.87
N THR A 174 -6.35 -7.04 -6.38
CA THR A 174 -5.25 -8.00 -6.31
C THR A 174 -4.09 -7.37 -5.56
N ILE A 175 -3.55 -8.05 -4.54
CA ILE A 175 -2.38 -7.61 -3.81
C ILE A 175 -1.32 -8.70 -3.84
N GLU A 176 -0.18 -8.42 -4.45
CA GLU A 176 0.96 -9.34 -4.55
C GLU A 176 2.10 -8.83 -3.68
N HIS A 177 2.43 -9.54 -2.61
CA HIS A 177 3.49 -9.20 -1.69
C HIS A 177 4.55 -10.31 -1.67
N SER A 178 5.61 -10.12 -2.45
CA SER A 178 6.68 -11.11 -2.64
C SER A 178 8.03 -10.71 -2.04
N GLY A 179 8.10 -9.59 -1.32
CA GLY A 179 9.30 -9.19 -0.59
C GLY A 179 9.17 -7.79 0.00
N GLY A 180 10.10 -7.39 0.87
CA GLY A 180 10.03 -6.11 1.57
C GLY A 180 9.14 -6.14 2.82
N THR A 181 8.87 -4.97 3.40
CA THR A 181 8.02 -4.83 4.59
C THR A 181 6.79 -4.00 4.27
N LEU A 182 5.60 -4.51 4.59
CA LEU A 182 4.36 -3.73 4.59
C LEU A 182 3.90 -3.53 6.04
N GLU A 183 3.83 -2.27 6.46
CA GLU A 183 3.29 -1.86 7.75
C GLU A 183 2.00 -1.08 7.53
N ALA A 184 0.92 -1.56 8.10
CA ALA A 184 -0.36 -0.89 8.10
C ALA A 184 -0.98 -0.93 9.50
N LYS A 185 -1.93 -0.03 9.77
CA LYS A 185 -2.68 -0.05 11.02
C LYS A 185 -3.63 -1.26 11.06
N GLU A 186 -4.42 -1.45 10.02
CA GLU A 186 -5.34 -2.57 9.81
C GLU A 186 -5.29 -3.04 8.35
N LEU A 187 -5.61 -4.31 8.11
CA LEU A 187 -5.77 -4.89 6.77
C LEU A 187 -7.20 -5.43 6.62
N LEU A 188 -7.96 -4.84 5.70
CA LEU A 188 -9.34 -5.20 5.41
C LEU A 188 -9.41 -5.73 3.97
N LEU A 189 -9.66 -7.04 3.84
CA LEU A 189 -9.70 -7.71 2.54
C LEU A 189 -11.11 -8.10 2.14
N GLY A 190 -11.50 -7.71 0.92
CA GLY A 190 -12.82 -8.03 0.37
C GLY A 190 -13.94 -7.33 1.13
N GLY A 191 -13.86 -5.99 1.20
CA GLY A 191 -14.84 -5.15 1.89
C GLY A 191 -16.28 -5.47 1.51
N GLU A 192 -16.70 -5.12 0.29
CA GLU A 192 -17.96 -5.59 -0.33
C GLU A 192 -17.73 -6.24 -1.71
N GLY A 193 -16.48 -6.34 -2.16
CA GLY A 193 -16.06 -6.94 -3.43
C GLY A 193 -15.19 -8.19 -3.26
N GLN A 194 -14.40 -8.49 -4.30
CA GLN A 194 -13.48 -9.63 -4.34
C GLN A 194 -12.03 -9.18 -4.14
N SER A 195 -11.33 -9.76 -3.16
CA SER A 195 -9.91 -9.49 -2.94
C SER A 195 -9.07 -10.77 -2.94
N ASP A 196 -7.97 -10.72 -3.70
CA ASP A 196 -6.93 -11.75 -3.74
C ASP A 196 -5.65 -11.14 -3.11
N TYR A 197 -5.17 -11.66 -1.97
CA TYR A 197 -3.90 -11.24 -1.36
C TYR A 197 -2.94 -12.43 -1.28
N ALA A 198 -1.76 -12.30 -1.88
CA ALA A 198 -0.70 -13.31 -1.82
C ALA A 198 0.55 -12.78 -1.09
N LEU A 199 0.96 -13.45 -0.01
CA LEU A 199 2.23 -13.22 0.68
C LEU A 199 3.20 -14.36 0.37
N SER A 200 4.38 -14.04 -0.17
CA SER A 200 5.37 -15.03 -0.61
C SER A 200 6.81 -14.51 -0.54
N SER A 201 7.77 -15.40 -0.84
CA SER A 201 9.18 -15.08 -1.13
C SER A 201 9.90 -14.20 -0.09
N GLY A 202 9.57 -14.36 1.19
CA GLY A 202 10.21 -13.64 2.30
C GLY A 202 9.65 -12.24 2.60
N GLY A 203 8.48 -11.87 2.05
CA GLY A 203 7.76 -10.66 2.45
C GLY A 203 7.40 -10.66 3.95
N VAL A 204 7.41 -9.48 4.57
CA VAL A 204 7.04 -9.31 5.97
C VAL A 204 5.86 -8.35 6.07
N LEU A 205 4.74 -8.83 6.59
CA LEU A 205 3.56 -8.02 6.86
C LEU A 205 3.39 -7.85 8.37
N THR A 206 3.37 -6.59 8.83
CA THR A 206 3.09 -6.26 10.22
C THR A 206 1.88 -5.32 10.31
N ALA A 207 0.80 -5.76 10.94
CA ALA A 207 -0.40 -4.95 11.17
C ALA A 207 -0.46 -4.47 12.63
N ARG A 208 -0.01 -3.24 12.94
CA ARG A 208 0.37 -2.85 14.32
C ARG A 208 -0.78 -2.44 15.28
N GLY A 209 -2.05 -2.45 14.88
CA GLY A 209 -3.24 -2.14 15.73
C GLY A 209 -3.46 -0.62 16.01
N LEU A 210 -4.60 -0.05 16.42
CA LEU A 210 -5.93 -0.47 16.94
C LEU A 210 -7.05 0.53 16.49
N MET A 211 -8.22 0.02 16.10
CA MET A 211 -9.62 0.54 16.13
C MET A 211 -10.27 1.17 14.87
N VAL A 212 -11.11 0.35 14.21
CA VAL A 212 -12.56 0.43 13.84
C VAL A 212 -13.18 1.76 13.39
N LEU A 213 -13.70 1.81 12.15
CA LEU A 213 -15.16 1.86 11.84
C LEU A 213 -15.45 1.96 10.31
N VAL A 214 -16.22 0.98 9.80
CA VAL A 214 -17.28 1.04 8.76
C VAL A 214 -17.00 1.82 7.47
N ALA A 215 -16.87 1.08 6.36
CA ALA A 215 -17.37 1.58 5.08
C ALA A 215 -18.90 1.76 5.19
N LEU A 216 -19.32 3.04 5.11
CA LEU A 216 -20.68 3.55 5.29
C LEU A 216 -21.71 2.70 4.53
N SER A 217 -22.69 2.14 5.23
CA SER A 217 -24.01 2.79 5.27
C SER A 217 -24.67 2.68 6.65
N THR A 218 -24.90 3.86 7.24
CA THR A 218 -25.82 4.18 8.35
C THR A 218 -25.96 3.18 9.51
N ALA A 219 -25.32 3.53 10.64
CA ALA A 219 -25.78 3.27 12.01
C ALA A 219 -25.96 1.80 12.47
N SER A 220 -24.90 1.25 13.07
CA SER A 220 -24.99 0.57 14.38
C SER A 220 -23.59 0.24 14.92
N ALA A 221 -23.44 0.37 16.22
CA ALA A 221 -22.19 0.20 16.97
C ALA A 221 -21.46 -1.10 16.61
N VAL A 222 -20.24 -0.98 16.07
CA VAL A 222 -19.34 -2.11 15.83
C VAL A 222 -18.38 -2.22 17.03
N PRO A 223 -18.23 -3.38 17.67
CA PRO A 223 -17.26 -3.56 18.73
C PRO A 223 -15.83 -3.35 18.19
N SER A 224 -14.98 -2.75 19.02
CA SER A 224 -13.55 -2.52 18.81
C SER A 224 -12.80 -3.82 18.42
N ARG A 225 -12.49 -4.00 17.13
CA ARG A 225 -11.70 -5.13 16.59
C ARG A 225 -10.33 -4.60 16.17
N ILE A 226 -9.26 -5.15 16.77
CA ILE A 226 -7.86 -4.98 16.32
C ILE A 226 -7.55 -6.20 15.45
N GLY A 227 -6.96 -6.04 14.27
CA GLY A 227 -6.27 -7.13 13.56
C GLY A 227 -6.59 -7.25 12.07
N LEU A 228 -6.71 -8.49 11.58
CA LEU A 228 -6.89 -8.82 10.16
C LEU A 228 -8.32 -9.31 9.93
N VAL A 229 -8.99 -8.78 8.91
CA VAL A 229 -10.32 -9.25 8.50
C VAL A 229 -10.28 -9.73 7.04
N ILE A 230 -10.67 -10.98 6.83
CA ILE A 230 -10.73 -11.65 5.53
C ILE A 230 -12.19 -11.92 5.20
N GLY A 231 -12.72 -11.20 4.21
CA GLY A 231 -14.10 -11.37 3.75
C GLY A 231 -15.11 -10.81 4.75
N GLU A 232 -15.05 -9.50 5.04
CA GLU A 232 -15.93 -8.90 6.03
C GLU A 232 -17.40 -8.91 5.57
N ARG A 233 -17.69 -8.36 4.38
CA ARG A 233 -19.03 -8.40 3.75
C ARG A 233 -19.00 -8.91 2.30
N GLY A 234 -17.82 -9.10 1.73
CA GLY A 234 -17.60 -9.69 0.41
C GLY A 234 -16.95 -11.07 0.47
N SER A 235 -16.10 -11.34 -0.52
CA SER A 235 -15.30 -12.56 -0.62
C SER A 235 -13.82 -12.20 -0.64
N ALA A 236 -13.01 -12.85 0.18
CA ALA A 236 -11.56 -12.64 0.17
C ALA A 236 -10.79 -13.93 0.35
N GLN A 237 -9.67 -14.04 -0.35
CA GLN A 237 -8.66 -15.08 -0.16
C GLN A 237 -7.34 -14.43 0.27
N TYR A 238 -6.73 -15.00 1.29
CA TYR A 238 -5.37 -14.68 1.72
C TYR A 238 -4.55 -15.96 1.71
N THR A 239 -3.47 -15.98 0.93
CA THR A 239 -2.54 -17.12 0.89
C THR A 239 -1.16 -16.67 1.36
N ILE A 240 -0.60 -17.40 2.32
CA ILE A 240 0.82 -17.30 2.71
C ILE A 240 1.53 -18.59 2.34
N SER A 241 2.51 -18.50 1.46
CA SER A 241 3.37 -19.62 1.05
C SER A 241 4.79 -19.53 1.62
N ASP A 242 5.20 -18.33 2.06
CA ASP A 242 6.48 -18.06 2.71
C ASP A 242 6.41 -16.69 3.43
N GLY A 243 7.44 -16.33 4.20
CA GLY A 243 7.54 -15.03 4.88
C GLY A 243 6.92 -15.02 6.28
N THR A 244 6.62 -13.82 6.80
CA THR A 244 6.05 -13.67 8.15
C THR A 244 4.84 -12.73 8.16
N LEU A 245 3.74 -13.23 8.70
CA LEU A 245 2.53 -12.48 9.03
C LEU A 245 2.43 -12.36 10.57
N ASP A 246 2.61 -11.15 11.09
CA ASP A 246 2.40 -10.86 12.51
C ASP A 246 1.17 -9.97 12.70
N VAL A 247 0.15 -10.54 13.33
CA VAL A 247 -1.11 -9.89 13.70
C VAL A 247 -1.16 -9.82 15.23
N PRO A 248 -0.80 -8.69 15.86
CA PRO A 248 -0.86 -8.52 17.31
C PRO A 248 -2.27 -8.64 17.89
N GLY A 249 -3.30 -8.44 17.06
CA GLY A 249 -4.72 -8.50 17.44
C GLY A 249 -5.40 -9.81 17.06
N VAL A 250 -6.66 -9.69 16.66
CA VAL A 250 -7.57 -10.78 16.33
C VAL A 250 -7.64 -10.96 14.81
N VAL A 251 -7.65 -12.21 14.35
CA VAL A 251 -7.94 -12.55 12.95
C VAL A 251 -9.41 -12.96 12.84
N TRP A 252 -10.13 -12.39 11.87
CA TRP A 252 -11.50 -12.77 11.55
C TRP A 252 -11.60 -13.23 10.09
N ILE A 253 -12.09 -14.44 9.88
CA ILE A 253 -12.37 -14.97 8.56
C ILE A 253 -13.89 -15.10 8.45
N ALA A 254 -14.49 -14.42 7.47
CA ALA A 254 -15.93 -14.36 7.26
C ALA A 254 -16.74 -13.96 8.52
N GLY A 255 -16.49 -12.74 8.99
CA GLY A 255 -17.04 -12.23 10.25
C GLY A 255 -18.56 -11.95 10.24
N GLN A 256 -19.15 -11.66 9.08
CA GLN A 256 -20.56 -11.25 8.96
C GLN A 256 -21.39 -12.27 8.17
N GLY A 257 -22.71 -12.24 8.37
CA GLY A 257 -23.64 -13.08 7.60
C GLY A 257 -23.55 -12.79 6.10
N GLY A 258 -23.48 -13.85 5.29
CA GLY A 258 -23.40 -13.75 3.82
C GLY A 258 -21.98 -13.54 3.26
N SER A 259 -20.97 -13.34 4.11
CA SER A 259 -19.59 -13.17 3.65
C SER A 259 -18.84 -14.51 3.52
N GLN A 260 -17.77 -14.50 2.71
CA GLN A 260 -16.88 -15.64 2.47
C GLN A 260 -15.44 -15.21 2.68
N GLY A 261 -14.65 -16.01 3.39
CA GLY A 261 -13.26 -15.69 3.65
C GLY A 261 -12.42 -16.96 3.68
N GLU A 262 -11.24 -16.92 3.10
CA GLU A 262 -10.30 -18.03 3.09
C GLU A 262 -8.90 -17.55 3.49
N LEU A 263 -8.32 -18.24 4.47
CA LEU A 263 -6.91 -18.13 4.83
C LEU A 263 -6.22 -19.46 4.53
N ALA A 264 -5.29 -19.47 3.59
CA ALA A 264 -4.47 -20.62 3.24
C ALA A 264 -3.03 -20.42 3.72
N ILE A 265 -2.56 -21.32 4.57
CA ILE A 265 -1.18 -21.36 5.09
C ILE A 265 -0.48 -22.54 4.43
N GLU A 266 0.24 -22.24 3.36
CA GLU A 266 1.01 -23.19 2.55
C GLU A 266 2.51 -23.18 2.89
N GLY A 267 2.92 -22.30 3.80
CA GLY A 267 4.29 -22.14 4.30
C GLY A 267 4.44 -20.87 5.15
N GLY A 268 5.68 -20.49 5.47
CA GLY A 268 5.98 -19.29 6.25
C GLY A 268 5.56 -19.35 7.74
N ALA A 269 5.50 -18.19 8.39
CA ALA A 269 5.16 -18.06 9.81
C ALA A 269 4.02 -17.06 10.04
N VAL A 270 2.93 -17.52 10.65
CA VAL A 270 1.77 -16.72 11.05
C VAL A 270 1.68 -16.65 12.57
N ARG A 271 1.69 -15.44 13.12
CA ARG A 271 1.47 -15.17 14.54
C ARG A 271 0.23 -14.31 14.73
N VAL A 272 -0.66 -14.76 15.62
CA VAL A 272 -1.86 -14.06 16.04
C VAL A 272 -1.77 -13.83 17.55
N GLY A 273 -1.64 -12.58 17.97
CA GLY A 273 -1.53 -12.20 19.38
C GLY A 273 -2.85 -12.30 20.15
N GLY A 274 -3.99 -12.26 19.46
CA GLY A 274 -5.33 -12.42 20.01
C GLY A 274 -6.03 -13.71 19.59
N ASP A 275 -7.35 -13.64 19.41
CA ASP A 275 -8.16 -14.76 18.91
C ASP A 275 -8.01 -14.91 17.39
N LEU A 276 -8.19 -16.13 16.88
CA LEU A 276 -8.44 -16.39 15.45
C LEU A 276 -9.85 -16.97 15.34
N VAL A 277 -10.73 -16.30 14.60
CA VAL A 277 -12.13 -16.72 14.43
C VAL A 277 -12.41 -17.07 12.98
N VAL A 278 -12.72 -18.34 12.75
CA VAL A 278 -13.08 -18.89 11.44
C VAL A 278 -14.60 -19.01 11.34
N GLY A 279 -15.22 -18.17 10.51
CA GLY A 279 -16.65 -18.15 10.26
C GLY A 279 -17.45 -17.74 11.51
N GLN A 280 -17.54 -16.45 11.82
CA GLN A 280 -18.40 -16.04 12.95
C GLN A 280 -19.89 -16.16 12.60
N GLN A 281 -20.25 -15.65 11.44
CA GLN A 281 -21.60 -15.71 10.87
C GLN A 281 -21.57 -16.11 9.40
N GLY A 282 -20.48 -15.77 8.68
CA GLY A 282 -20.25 -16.16 7.29
C GLY A 282 -19.49 -17.48 7.15
N GLN A 283 -19.15 -17.83 5.90
CA GLN A 283 -18.42 -19.06 5.55
C GLN A 283 -16.93 -18.78 5.56
N GLY A 284 -16.27 -19.10 6.67
CA GLY A 284 -14.83 -18.96 6.82
C GLY A 284 -14.12 -20.29 6.57
N VAL A 285 -13.01 -20.27 5.85
CA VAL A 285 -12.14 -21.43 5.65
C VAL A 285 -10.73 -21.07 6.11
N LEU A 286 -10.14 -21.92 6.94
CA LEU A 286 -8.73 -21.88 7.28
C LEU A 286 -8.11 -23.21 6.86
N THR A 287 -7.17 -23.18 5.93
CA THR A 287 -6.39 -24.35 5.53
C THR A 287 -4.93 -24.16 5.94
N GLN A 288 -4.32 -25.19 6.53
CA GLN A 288 -2.90 -25.23 6.84
C GLN A 288 -2.31 -26.52 6.27
N SER A 289 -1.44 -26.40 5.28
CA SER A 289 -0.76 -27.52 4.64
C SER A 289 0.73 -27.57 4.95
N ASP A 290 1.35 -26.44 5.34
CA ASP A 290 2.73 -26.35 5.84
C ASP A 290 2.88 -25.10 6.74
N GLY A 291 4.11 -24.75 7.13
CA GLY A 291 4.43 -23.54 7.90
C GLY A 291 4.02 -23.60 9.37
N THR A 292 4.13 -22.46 10.07
CA THR A 292 3.77 -22.36 11.49
C THR A 292 2.59 -21.40 11.69
N LEU A 293 1.53 -21.83 12.36
CA LEU A 293 0.46 -20.98 12.87
C LEU A 293 0.48 -20.97 14.40
N GLN A 294 0.78 -19.80 14.97
CA GLN A 294 0.69 -19.56 16.42
C GLN A 294 -0.45 -18.59 16.72
N VAL A 295 -1.42 -19.04 17.51
CA VAL A 295 -2.51 -18.22 18.05
C VAL A 295 -2.36 -18.16 19.57
N ASP A 296 -1.96 -17.00 20.09
CA ASP A 296 -1.75 -16.82 21.53
C ASP A 296 -3.08 -16.89 22.31
N GLY A 297 -4.18 -16.43 21.69
CA GLY A 297 -5.53 -16.50 22.24
C GLY A 297 -6.25 -17.80 21.90
N ARG A 298 -7.53 -17.67 21.53
CA ARG A 298 -8.38 -18.80 21.16
C ARG A 298 -8.52 -18.91 19.65
N LEU A 299 -8.32 -20.12 19.13
CA LEU A 299 -8.80 -20.51 17.80
C LEU A 299 -10.25 -20.97 17.90
N ARG A 300 -11.18 -20.21 17.33
CA ARG A 300 -12.62 -20.52 17.31
C ARG A 300 -13.10 -20.81 15.90
N VAL A 301 -13.64 -22.00 15.68
CA VAL A 301 -14.31 -22.38 14.42
C VAL A 301 -15.82 -22.33 14.65
N GLY A 302 -16.47 -21.33 14.06
CA GLY A 302 -17.93 -21.11 14.11
C GLY A 302 -18.65 -21.76 12.93
N ASN A 303 -19.29 -21.00 12.05
CA ASN A 303 -19.87 -21.49 10.78
C ASN A 303 -18.82 -21.75 9.69
N GLY A 304 -17.59 -22.06 10.08
CA GLY A 304 -16.46 -22.24 9.18
C GLY A 304 -15.92 -23.66 9.13
N ARG A 305 -14.84 -23.82 8.37
CA ARG A 305 -14.05 -25.03 8.21
C ARG A 305 -12.60 -24.76 8.58
N LEU A 306 -12.02 -25.65 9.38
CA LEU A 306 -10.58 -25.71 9.63
C LEU A 306 -10.08 -27.02 9.03
N GLU A 307 -9.04 -26.94 8.21
CA GLU A 307 -8.36 -28.08 7.61
C GLU A 307 -6.86 -27.99 7.88
N VAL A 308 -6.29 -29.01 8.52
CA VAL A 308 -4.86 -29.04 8.87
C VAL A 308 -4.24 -30.33 8.36
N THR A 309 -3.49 -30.21 7.25
CA THR A 309 -2.86 -31.35 6.56
C THR A 309 -1.34 -31.40 6.76
N GLY A 310 -0.73 -30.34 7.28
CA GLY A 310 0.70 -30.27 7.62
C GLY A 310 1.07 -29.01 8.39
N GLY A 311 2.37 -28.82 8.66
CA GLY A 311 2.90 -27.70 9.45
C GLY A 311 2.72 -27.85 10.97
N ASP A 312 3.07 -26.78 11.70
CA ASP A 312 2.92 -26.68 13.15
C ASP A 312 1.77 -25.73 13.53
N LEU A 313 0.81 -26.21 14.32
CA LEU A 313 -0.29 -25.42 14.86
C LEU A 313 -0.17 -25.33 16.38
N THR A 314 0.04 -24.12 16.91
CA THR A 314 0.04 -23.84 18.35
C THR A 314 -1.08 -22.88 18.69
N VAL A 315 -1.98 -23.26 19.60
CA VAL A 315 -3.10 -22.43 20.03
C VAL A 315 -3.18 -22.36 21.55
N GLY A 316 -3.50 -21.19 22.10
CA GLY A 316 -3.75 -21.03 23.54
C GLY A 316 -4.97 -21.83 24.00
N SER A 317 -6.05 -21.80 23.20
CA SER A 317 -7.20 -22.72 23.35
C SER A 317 -7.91 -22.94 22.02
N TYR A 318 -8.61 -24.07 21.90
CA TYR A 318 -9.43 -24.41 20.74
C TYR A 318 -10.91 -24.49 21.12
N GLN A 319 -11.78 -23.85 20.33
CA GLN A 319 -13.22 -23.96 20.46
C GLN A 319 -13.85 -24.24 19.09
N GLN A 320 -14.76 -25.21 19.07
CA GLN A 320 -15.52 -25.57 17.89
C GLN A 320 -17.01 -25.45 18.19
N ASP A 321 -17.73 -24.63 17.41
CA ASP A 321 -19.18 -24.49 17.55
C ASP A 321 -19.91 -25.66 16.85
N THR A 322 -21.09 -26.02 17.36
CA THR A 322 -21.92 -27.10 16.82
C THR A 322 -22.32 -26.81 15.36
N GLY A 323 -21.88 -27.66 14.41
CA GLY A 323 -22.17 -27.51 12.98
C GLY A 323 -20.98 -27.08 12.10
N SER A 324 -19.84 -26.77 12.71
CA SER A 324 -18.55 -26.60 12.02
C SER A 324 -17.95 -27.94 11.59
N THR A 325 -17.00 -27.92 10.66
CA THR A 325 -16.26 -29.11 10.23
C THR A 325 -14.76 -28.95 10.51
N LEU A 326 -14.17 -30.00 11.08
CA LEU A 326 -12.72 -30.17 11.23
C LEU A 326 -12.32 -31.37 10.37
N GLU A 327 -11.42 -31.18 9.41
CA GLU A 327 -10.86 -32.23 8.57
C GLU A 327 -9.33 -32.30 8.69
#